data_AF-A0A8H4WQH0-F1
#
_entry.id   AF-A0A8H4WQH0-F1
#
_cell.length_a   1.000
_cell.length_b   1.000
_cell.length_c   1.000
_cell.angle_alpha   90.00
_cell.angle_beta   90.00
_cell.angle_gamma   90.00
#
_symmetry.space_group_name_H-M   'P 1'
#
loop_
_entity.id
_entity.type
_entity.pdbx_description
1 polymer ?
#
loop_
_entity_poly.entity_id
_entity_poly.type
_entity_poly.pdbx_seq_one_letter_code
_entity_poly.pdbx_strand_id
1 'polypeptide(L)'
;MSGAEVLGIISGVITIIDATITLYTTAKDSSGLPSSLRDAASRLPLIQDSLTIAAQGIQQDSQPSESYAALEAVLQACSEKAAQLHRIFEAMVPPAGATRTHRYLKAVKSFPQVDKANVLAEGILGDLQVLTLNHAVKAATREQIMELMSSRTGQTVDKEPSVVLHNTGVGKQYVHVGQGDQNVASNTATQVNGTFHGGTFNFTQT
;
A
#
# COMPACT_ATOMS: atom_id res chain seq x y z
N MET A 1 5.59 4.99 31.82
CA MET A 1 4.61 5.97 31.33
C MET A 1 3.29 5.91 32.07
N SER A 2 2.59 7.04 32.15
CA SER A 2 1.21 7.20 32.57
C SER A 2 0.23 6.94 31.41
N GLY A 3 -1.04 6.66 31.74
CA GLY A 3 -2.09 6.53 30.73
C GLY A 3 -2.26 7.79 29.86
N ALA A 4 -1.97 8.99 30.40
CA ALA A 4 -2.02 10.24 29.64
C ALA A 4 -0.92 10.32 28.56
N GLU A 5 0.29 9.84 28.84
CA GLU A 5 1.37 9.79 27.85
C GLU A 5 1.05 8.80 26.73
N VAL A 6 0.51 7.63 27.07
CA VAL A 6 0.07 6.60 26.11
C VAL A 6 -1.03 7.15 25.19
N LEU A 7 -2.02 7.84 25.76
CA LEU A 7 -3.08 8.52 25.00
C LEU A 7 -2.53 9.60 24.10
N GLY A 8 -1.52 10.35 24.56
CA GLY A 8 -0.83 11.35 23.75
C GLY A 8 -0.20 10.74 22.50
N ILE A 9 0.48 9.59 22.63
CA ILE A 9 1.08 8.89 21.49
C ILE A 9 -0.02 8.42 20.53
N ILE A 10 -1.07 7.76 21.02
CA ILE A 10 -2.18 7.27 20.17
C ILE A 10 -2.82 8.42 19.40
N SER A 11 -3.10 9.55 20.07
CA SER A 11 -3.64 10.75 19.43
C SER A 11 -2.72 11.29 18.34
N GLY A 12 -1.41 11.27 18.57
CA GLY A 12 -0.41 11.63 17.57
C GLY A 12 -0.48 10.73 16.33
N VAL A 13 -0.54 9.41 16.53
CA VAL A 13 -0.66 8.46 15.42
C VAL A 13 -1.95 8.68 14.63
N ILE A 14 -3.09 8.85 15.32
CA ILE A 14 -4.39 9.15 14.68
C ILE A 14 -4.28 10.39 13.80
N THR A 15 -3.65 11.46 14.30
CA THR A 15 -3.47 12.71 13.54
C THR A 15 -2.66 12.49 12.26
N ILE A 16 -1.59 11.70 12.32
CA ILE A 16 -0.76 11.38 11.14
C ILE A 16 -1.54 10.55 10.12
N ILE A 17 -2.30 9.56 10.58
CA ILE A 17 -3.13 8.72 9.72
C ILE A 17 -4.22 9.55 9.04
N ASP A 18 -4.89 10.43 9.78
CA ASP A 18 -5.93 11.33 9.25
C ASP A 18 -5.36 12.29 8.17
N ALA A 19 -4.20 12.87 8.43
CA ALA A 19 -3.49 13.69 7.45
C ALA A 19 -3.13 12.88 6.19
N THR A 20 -2.75 11.62 6.34
CA THR A 20 -2.41 10.72 5.23
C THR A 20 -3.65 10.35 4.40
N ILE A 21 -4.78 10.07 5.05
CA ILE A 21 -6.07 9.82 4.40
C ILE A 21 -6.48 11.05 3.57
N THR A 22 -6.48 12.23 4.20
CA THR A 22 -6.87 13.50 3.57
C THR A 22 -5.97 13.83 2.37
N LEU A 23 -4.66 13.61 2.51
CA LEU A 23 -3.70 13.80 1.44
C LEU A 23 -3.98 12.85 0.25
N TYR A 24 -4.28 11.59 0.53
CA TYR A 24 -4.60 10.60 -0.49
C TYR A 24 -5.90 10.92 -1.23
N THR A 25 -6.99 11.25 -0.51
CA THR A 25 -8.30 11.53 -1.11
C THR A 25 -8.23 12.76 -2.02
N THR A 26 -7.64 13.85 -1.53
CA THR A 26 -7.43 15.09 -2.30
C THR A 26 -6.61 14.85 -3.57
N ALA A 27 -5.58 14.02 -3.47
CA ALA A 27 -4.71 13.70 -4.60
C ALA A 27 -5.34 12.70 -5.59
N LYS A 28 -6.13 11.74 -5.11
CA LYS A 28 -6.87 10.80 -5.95
C LYS A 28 -7.84 11.55 -6.88
N ASP A 29 -8.52 12.56 -6.36
CA ASP A 29 -9.52 13.33 -7.11
C ASP A 29 -8.88 14.33 -8.09
N SER A 30 -7.62 14.74 -7.86
CA SER A 30 -6.95 15.80 -8.63
C SER A 30 -5.80 15.34 -9.53
N SER A 31 -5.13 14.23 -9.18
CA SER A 31 -3.78 13.94 -9.68
C SER A 31 -3.58 12.54 -10.26
N GLY A 32 -4.55 11.64 -10.15
CA GLY A 32 -4.46 10.29 -10.71
C GLY A 32 -3.34 9.46 -10.08
N LEU A 33 -3.42 9.25 -8.77
CA LEU A 33 -2.42 8.50 -8.01
C LEU A 33 -2.26 7.04 -8.49
N PRO A 34 -1.06 6.45 -8.33
CA PRO A 34 -0.83 5.04 -8.62
C PRO A 34 -1.86 4.15 -7.93
N SER A 35 -2.40 3.17 -8.66
CA SER A 35 -3.31 2.16 -8.10
C SER A 35 -2.68 1.41 -6.94
N SER A 36 -1.36 1.28 -6.92
CA SER A 36 -0.62 0.55 -5.91
C SER A 36 -0.54 1.24 -4.54
N LEU A 37 -0.83 2.54 -4.47
CA LEU A 37 -1.04 3.26 -3.19
C LEU A 37 -2.43 2.98 -2.59
N ARG A 38 -3.37 2.51 -3.41
CA ARG A 38 -4.76 2.26 -3.00
C ARG A 38 -4.83 1.24 -1.89
N ASP A 39 -3.99 0.21 -1.96
CA ASP A 39 -4.01 -0.90 -0.99
C ASP A 39 -3.62 -0.39 0.40
N ALA A 40 -2.47 0.28 0.54
CA ALA A 40 -2.08 0.97 1.76
C ALA A 40 -3.16 1.97 2.23
N ALA A 41 -3.66 2.81 1.32
CA ALA A 41 -4.66 3.83 1.65
C ALA A 41 -5.99 3.25 2.15
N SER A 42 -6.44 2.12 1.58
CA SER A 42 -7.68 1.45 1.95
C SER A 42 -7.68 0.90 3.37
N ARG A 43 -6.49 0.64 3.94
CA ARG A 43 -6.32 0.12 5.29
C ARG A 43 -6.30 1.24 6.35
N LEU A 44 -6.02 2.48 5.94
CA LEU A 44 -5.85 3.62 6.86
C LEU A 44 -7.08 3.95 7.70
N PRO A 45 -8.33 3.99 7.16
CA PRO A 45 -9.50 4.30 7.98
C PRO A 45 -9.70 3.30 9.12
N LEU A 46 -9.46 2.02 8.84
CA LEU A 46 -9.65 0.98 9.83
C LEU A 46 -8.53 0.93 10.87
N ILE A 47 -7.30 1.35 10.50
CA ILE A 47 -6.21 1.64 11.44
C ILE A 47 -6.61 2.80 12.37
N GLN A 48 -7.18 3.88 11.83
CA GLN A 48 -7.65 5.04 12.58
C GLN A 48 -8.76 4.66 13.58
N ASP A 49 -9.74 3.88 13.15
CA ASP A 49 -10.82 3.39 14.01
C ASP A 49 -10.27 2.52 15.16
N SER A 50 -9.38 1.57 14.83
CA SER A 50 -8.77 0.67 15.82
C SER A 50 -8.01 1.45 16.91
N LEU A 51 -7.22 2.45 16.51
CA LEU A 51 -6.52 3.35 17.42
C LEU A 51 -7.48 4.19 18.27
N THR A 52 -8.58 4.65 17.68
CA THR A 52 -9.61 5.42 18.39
C THR A 52 -10.29 4.59 19.48
N ILE A 53 -10.64 3.34 19.19
CA ILE A 53 -11.21 2.43 20.19
C ILE A 53 -10.17 2.09 21.27
N ALA A 54 -8.89 1.89 20.89
CA ALA A 54 -7.82 1.66 21.86
C ALA A 54 -7.67 2.84 22.84
N ALA A 55 -7.70 4.08 22.33
CA ALA A 55 -7.68 5.29 23.16
C ALA A 55 -8.86 5.36 24.12
N GLN A 56 -10.08 5.09 23.64
CA GLN A 56 -11.28 5.03 24.49
C GLN A 56 -11.20 3.94 25.56
N GLY A 57 -10.56 2.81 25.24
CA GLY A 57 -10.27 1.75 26.20
C GLY A 57 -9.40 2.22 27.35
N ILE A 58 -8.29 2.86 27.02
CA ILE A 58 -7.31 3.37 27.99
C ILE A 58 -7.89 4.53 28.82
N GLN A 59 -8.72 5.39 28.24
CA GLN A 59 -9.40 6.48 28.98
C GLN A 59 -10.37 5.95 30.06
N GLN A 60 -10.96 4.79 29.84
CA GLN A 60 -11.93 4.19 30.76
C GLN A 60 -11.27 3.26 31.79
N ASP A 61 -10.03 2.88 31.57
CA ASP A 61 -9.28 2.05 32.50
C ASP A 61 -8.68 2.91 33.63
N SER A 62 -9.14 2.69 34.86
CA SER A 62 -8.82 3.54 36.02
C SER A 62 -7.56 3.08 36.78
N GLN A 63 -6.91 1.99 36.36
CA GLN A 63 -5.69 1.50 37.02
C GLN A 63 -4.43 1.65 36.14
N PRO A 64 -3.36 2.31 36.64
CA PRO A 64 -2.04 2.26 36.04
C PRO A 64 -1.42 0.89 36.28
N SER A 65 -1.44 0.01 35.28
CA SER A 65 -0.75 -1.28 35.36
C SER A 65 0.64 -1.21 34.71
N GLU A 66 1.54 -2.11 35.10
CA GLU A 66 2.86 -2.35 34.47
C GLU A 66 2.77 -2.56 32.94
N SER A 67 1.56 -2.77 32.41
CA SER A 67 1.26 -2.92 30.99
C SER A 67 1.55 -1.67 30.14
N TYR A 68 1.58 -0.46 30.72
CA TYR A 68 1.81 0.76 29.95
C TYR A 68 3.24 0.92 29.42
N ALA A 69 4.24 0.36 30.10
CA ALA A 69 5.62 0.38 29.61
C ALA A 69 5.82 -0.54 28.39
N ALA A 70 5.14 -1.70 28.37
CA ALA A 70 5.13 -2.58 27.20
C ALA A 70 4.36 -1.96 26.02
N LEU A 71 3.28 -1.22 26.30
CA LEU A 71 2.51 -0.49 25.28
C LEU A 71 3.34 0.63 24.64
N GLU A 72 4.26 1.25 25.40
CA GLU A 72 5.10 2.35 24.94
C GLU A 72 5.88 2.04 23.66
N ALA A 73 6.67 0.97 23.71
CA ALA A 73 7.58 0.62 22.62
C ALA A 73 6.80 0.28 21.35
N VAL A 74 5.67 -0.40 21.49
CA VAL A 74 4.78 -0.75 20.37
C VAL A 74 4.14 0.50 19.77
N LEU A 75 3.64 1.42 20.60
CA LEU A 75 3.02 2.65 20.14
C LEU A 75 4.02 3.62 19.51
N GLN A 76 5.26 3.68 20.01
CA GLN A 76 6.30 4.46 19.35
C GLN A 76 6.71 3.86 18.02
N ALA A 77 6.87 2.54 17.94
CA ALA A 77 7.12 1.87 16.67
C ALA A 77 5.98 2.11 15.67
N CYS A 78 4.73 2.13 16.13
CA CYS A 78 3.56 2.45 15.32
C CYS A 78 3.61 3.91 14.82
N SER A 79 3.94 4.85 15.71
CA SER A 79 4.11 6.28 15.39
C SER A 79 5.18 6.52 14.33
N GLU A 80 6.35 5.89 14.48
CA GLU A 80 7.44 5.99 13.50
C GLU A 80 7.04 5.43 12.13
N LYS A 81 6.33 4.30 12.10
CA LYS A 81 5.84 3.72 10.84
C LYS A 81 4.78 4.61 10.19
N ALA A 82 3.86 5.18 10.96
CA ALA A 82 2.85 6.12 10.47
C ALA A 82 3.48 7.38 9.89
N ALA A 83 4.49 7.95 10.57
CA ALA A 83 5.23 9.11 10.08
C ALA A 83 5.97 8.82 8.78
N GLN A 84 6.60 7.64 8.66
CA GLN A 84 7.24 7.22 7.42
C GLN A 84 6.23 7.03 6.29
N LEU A 85 5.07 6.44 6.59
CA LEU A 85 4.00 6.23 5.62
C LEU A 85 3.49 7.58 5.10
N HIS A 86 3.25 8.55 5.99
CA HIS A 86 2.83 9.89 5.62
C HIS A 86 3.83 10.57 4.66
N ARG A 87 5.13 10.51 4.96
CA ARG A 87 6.19 11.07 4.09
C ARG A 87 6.19 10.44 2.70
N ILE A 88 5.90 9.15 2.60
CA ILE A 88 5.81 8.45 1.32
C ILE A 88 4.61 8.95 0.51
N PHE A 89 3.45 9.14 1.15
CA PHE A 89 2.28 9.74 0.50
C PHE A 89 2.58 11.18 0.06
N GLU A 90 3.21 12.00 0.89
CA GLU A 90 3.60 13.38 0.56
C GLU A 90 4.58 13.45 -0.62
N ALA A 91 5.58 12.57 -0.62
CA ALA A 91 6.50 12.43 -1.73
C ALA A 91 5.79 12.00 -3.02
N MET A 92 4.69 11.27 -2.94
CA MET A 92 3.90 10.82 -4.09
C MET A 92 2.88 11.81 -4.62
N VAL A 93 2.30 12.64 -3.75
CA VAL A 93 1.27 13.60 -4.17
C VAL A 93 1.90 14.78 -4.90
N PRO A 94 1.66 14.96 -6.21
CA PRO A 94 2.19 16.11 -6.92
C PRO A 94 1.50 17.40 -6.47
N PRO A 95 2.19 18.57 -6.53
CA PRO A 95 1.61 19.84 -6.14
C PRO A 95 0.42 20.22 -7.03
N ALA A 96 -0.51 20.99 -6.47
CA ALA A 96 -1.68 21.49 -7.19
C ALA A 96 -1.24 22.26 -8.45
N GLY A 97 -1.86 21.97 -9.59
CA GLY A 97 -1.53 22.60 -10.88
C GLY A 97 -0.23 22.08 -11.52
N ALA A 98 0.40 21.03 -11.00
CA ALA A 98 1.58 20.42 -11.65
C ALA A 98 1.32 20.08 -13.13
N THR A 99 2.34 20.17 -13.97
CA THR A 99 2.22 19.72 -15.37
C THR A 99 2.06 18.20 -15.43
N ARG A 100 1.44 17.69 -16.51
CA ARG A 100 1.25 16.23 -16.72
C ARG A 100 2.59 15.47 -16.70
N THR A 101 3.65 16.07 -17.26
CA THR A 101 5.02 15.54 -17.25
C THR A 101 5.61 15.50 -15.85
N HIS A 102 5.40 16.53 -15.02
CA HIS A 102 5.84 16.53 -13.63
C HIS A 102 5.13 15.45 -12.81
N ARG A 103 3.81 15.30 -12.98
CA ARG A 103 3.02 14.22 -12.34
C ARG A 103 3.56 12.84 -12.71
N TYR A 104 3.81 12.60 -14.00
CA TYR A 104 4.37 11.35 -14.49
C TYR A 104 5.76 11.07 -13.90
N LEU A 105 6.65 12.06 -13.88
CA LEU A 105 8.00 11.91 -13.33
C LEU A 105 7.98 11.58 -11.83
N LYS A 106 7.07 12.19 -11.06
CA LYS A 106 6.91 11.92 -9.63
C LYS A 106 6.42 10.49 -9.39
N ALA A 107 5.42 10.05 -10.15
CA ALA A 107 4.87 8.69 -10.08
C ALA A 107 5.90 7.61 -10.42
N VAL A 108 6.76 7.83 -11.42
CA VAL A 108 7.84 6.89 -11.77
C VAL A 108 8.90 6.82 -10.66
N LYS A 109 9.30 7.98 -10.12
CA LYS A 109 10.30 8.04 -9.03
C LYS A 109 9.79 7.44 -7.72
N SER A 110 8.49 7.41 -7.52
CA SER A 110 7.88 6.91 -6.29
C SER A 110 7.56 5.42 -6.33
N PHE A 111 7.67 4.76 -7.48
CA PHE A 111 7.37 3.34 -7.63
C PHE A 111 8.11 2.46 -6.58
N PRO A 112 9.41 2.66 -6.29
CA PRO A 112 10.10 1.90 -5.25
C PRO A 112 9.58 2.15 -3.82
N GLN A 113 8.86 3.26 -3.60
CA GLN A 113 8.32 3.62 -2.28
C GLN A 113 6.95 2.99 -2.02
N VAL A 114 6.31 2.44 -3.05
CA VAL A 114 4.99 1.79 -2.95
C VAL A 114 5.08 0.51 -2.13
N ASP A 115 6.03 -0.37 -2.43
CA ASP A 115 6.23 -1.61 -1.65
C ASP A 115 6.53 -1.26 -0.20
N LYS A 116 7.31 -0.20 0.02
CA LYS A 116 7.58 0.33 1.36
C LYS A 116 6.31 0.84 2.05
N ALA A 117 5.39 1.52 1.35
CA ALA A 117 4.13 1.97 1.92
C ALA A 117 3.25 0.81 2.40
N ASN A 118 3.15 -0.25 1.60
CA ASN A 118 2.40 -1.45 1.97
C ASN A 118 3.04 -2.17 3.17
N VAL A 119 4.37 -2.32 3.19
CA VAL A 119 5.10 -2.89 4.34
C VAL A 119 4.89 -2.06 5.61
N LEU A 120 4.87 -0.73 5.51
CA LEU A 120 4.61 0.14 6.67
C LEU A 120 3.18 0.02 7.18
N ALA A 121 2.19 -0.02 6.27
CA ALA A 121 0.79 -0.24 6.65
C ALA A 121 0.59 -1.61 7.33
N GLU A 122 1.27 -2.66 6.84
CA GLU A 122 1.27 -3.98 7.47
C GLU A 122 1.99 -3.98 8.83
N GLY A 123 3.10 -3.27 8.95
CA GLY A 123 3.80 -3.11 10.21
C GLY A 123 2.94 -2.40 11.27
N ILE A 124 2.18 -1.38 10.89
CA ILE A 124 1.23 -0.70 11.79
C ILE A 124 0.14 -1.67 12.25
N LEU A 125 -0.45 -2.45 11.34
CA LEU A 125 -1.43 -3.48 11.70
C LEU A 125 -0.85 -4.54 12.64
N GLY A 126 0.40 -4.95 12.42
CA GLY A 126 1.12 -5.86 13.31
C GLY A 126 1.31 -5.26 14.71
N ASP A 127 1.69 -3.99 14.81
CA ASP A 127 1.79 -3.29 16.10
C ASP A 127 0.43 -3.24 16.81
N LEU A 128 -0.64 -2.91 16.08
CA LEU A 128 -2.01 -2.91 16.60
C LEU A 128 -2.43 -4.29 17.10
N GLN A 129 -2.05 -5.36 16.38
CA GLN A 129 -2.31 -6.73 16.84
C GLN A 129 -1.59 -7.03 18.15
N VAL A 130 -0.36 -6.57 18.34
CA VAL A 130 0.33 -6.69 19.64
C VAL A 130 -0.43 -5.94 20.73
N LEU A 131 -1.02 -4.78 20.43
CA LEU A 131 -1.90 -4.07 21.37
C LEU A 131 -3.10 -4.94 21.76
N THR A 132 -3.73 -5.68 20.84
CA THR A 132 -4.86 -6.57 21.18
C THR A 132 -4.53 -7.66 22.19
N LEU A 133 -3.28 -8.12 22.24
CA LEU A 133 -2.84 -9.11 23.21
C LEU A 133 -2.68 -8.53 24.62
N ASN A 134 -2.68 -7.20 24.74
CA ASN A 134 -2.67 -6.50 26.01
C ASN A 134 -4.07 -6.50 26.66
N HIS A 135 -4.16 -6.80 27.96
CA HIS A 135 -5.43 -6.85 28.69
C HIS A 135 -6.13 -5.49 28.79
N ALA A 136 -5.37 -4.39 28.73
CA ALA A 136 -5.89 -3.02 28.71
C ALA A 136 -6.62 -2.67 27.40
N VAL A 137 -6.43 -3.46 26.35
CA VAL A 137 -7.14 -3.28 25.07
C VAL A 137 -8.47 -4.04 25.10
N LYS A 138 -9.56 -3.32 24.81
CA LYS A 138 -10.92 -3.85 24.91
C LYS A 138 -11.22 -4.91 23.84
N ALA A 139 -12.16 -5.80 24.14
CA ALA A 139 -12.63 -6.84 23.22
C ALA A 139 -13.05 -6.28 21.84
N ALA A 140 -13.74 -5.13 21.81
CA ALA A 140 -14.14 -4.48 20.56
C ALA A 140 -12.95 -4.09 19.66
N THR A 141 -11.84 -3.61 20.24
CA THR A 141 -10.60 -3.33 19.49
C THR A 141 -10.00 -4.63 18.94
N ARG A 142 -10.06 -5.72 19.72
CA ARG A 142 -9.59 -7.05 19.28
C ARG A 142 -10.41 -7.54 18.08
N GLU A 143 -11.73 -7.41 18.13
CA GLU A 143 -12.62 -7.82 17.05
C GLU A 143 -12.35 -7.07 15.75
N GLN A 144 -12.21 -5.74 15.79
CA GLN A 144 -11.89 -4.94 14.60
C GLN A 144 -10.54 -5.32 13.98
N ILE A 145 -9.53 -5.56 14.81
CA ILE A 145 -8.20 -5.97 14.34
C ILE A 145 -8.21 -7.42 13.82
N MET A 146 -9.05 -8.30 14.37
CA MET A 146 -9.26 -9.64 13.81
C MET A 146 -10.04 -9.59 12.49
N GLU A 147 -11.02 -8.70 12.35
CA GLU A 147 -11.74 -8.47 11.09
C GLU A 147 -10.80 -7.96 9.99
N LEU A 148 -9.93 -7.00 10.32
CA LEU A 148 -8.77 -6.59 9.51
C LEU A 148 -7.93 -7.81 9.10
N MET A 149 -7.60 -8.63 10.10
CA MET A 149 -6.98 -9.95 10.01
C MET A 149 -7.54 -10.83 8.91
N SER A 150 -8.87 -10.90 8.88
CA SER A 150 -9.66 -11.84 8.10
C SER A 150 -9.95 -11.31 6.70
N SER A 151 -10.13 -9.99 6.57
CA SER A 151 -10.23 -9.33 5.26
C SER A 151 -8.94 -9.48 4.44
N ARG A 152 -7.79 -9.68 5.11
CA ARG A 152 -6.50 -10.06 4.50
C ARG A 152 -6.53 -11.40 3.78
N THR A 153 -7.26 -12.40 4.31
CA THR A 153 -7.35 -13.75 3.72
C THR A 153 -8.50 -13.89 2.72
N GLY A 154 -9.50 -13.00 2.76
CA GLY A 154 -10.55 -12.91 1.73
C GLY A 154 -10.07 -12.27 0.43
N GLN A 155 -9.03 -11.43 0.48
CA GLN A 155 -8.23 -11.08 -0.68
C GLN A 155 -7.12 -12.10 -0.84
N THR A 156 -7.48 -13.30 -1.31
CA THR A 156 -6.58 -13.97 -2.24
C THR A 156 -6.41 -12.99 -3.39
N VAL A 157 -5.37 -12.16 -3.31
CA VAL A 157 -4.72 -11.62 -4.48
C VAL A 157 -4.53 -12.86 -5.34
N ASP A 158 -5.32 -12.97 -6.41
CA ASP A 158 -4.84 -13.61 -7.63
C ASP A 158 -3.54 -12.89 -7.90
N LYS A 159 -2.47 -13.43 -7.32
CA LYS A 159 -1.12 -12.98 -7.49
C LYS A 159 -0.92 -13.32 -8.94
N GLU A 160 -1.23 -12.37 -9.83
CA GLU A 160 -0.72 -12.39 -11.19
C GLU A 160 0.73 -12.79 -11.01
N PRO A 161 1.14 -13.94 -11.58
CA PRO A 161 2.43 -14.50 -11.28
C PRO A 161 3.42 -13.42 -11.68
N SER A 162 4.07 -12.82 -10.68
CA SER A 162 5.17 -11.89 -10.91
C SER A 162 6.12 -12.66 -11.80
N VAL A 163 6.20 -12.25 -13.08
CA VAL A 163 7.00 -12.98 -14.06
C VAL A 163 8.45 -12.80 -13.64
N VAL A 164 8.98 -13.77 -12.89
CA VAL A 164 10.39 -13.80 -12.52
C VAL A 164 11.15 -14.33 -13.73
N LEU A 165 11.81 -13.42 -14.44
CA LEU A 165 12.62 -13.77 -15.60
C LEU A 165 13.99 -14.28 -15.12
N HIS A 166 14.10 -15.60 -14.97
CA HIS A 166 15.39 -16.26 -14.81
C HIS A 166 15.97 -16.57 -16.19
N ASN A 167 16.95 -15.80 -16.65
CA ASN A 167 17.73 -16.18 -17.84
C ASN A 167 19.21 -16.28 -17.49
N THR A 168 19.79 -17.45 -17.75
CA THR A 168 21.23 -17.68 -17.77
C THR A 168 21.61 -18.26 -19.14
N GLY A 169 22.23 -17.44 -20.00
CA GLY A 169 22.70 -17.85 -21.33
C GLY A 169 22.63 -16.74 -22.39
N VAL A 170 22.99 -17.05 -23.63
CA VAL A 170 22.94 -16.13 -24.78
C VAL A 170 21.87 -16.62 -25.76
N GLY A 171 20.85 -15.79 -26.05
CA GLY A 171 19.75 -16.15 -26.95
C GLY A 171 18.68 -15.04 -27.08
N LYS A 172 17.79 -15.15 -28.07
CA LYS A 172 16.66 -14.21 -28.24
C LYS A 172 15.52 -14.58 -27.31
N GLN A 173 14.88 -13.59 -26.68
CA GLN A 173 13.74 -13.78 -25.80
C GLN A 173 12.55 -12.97 -26.31
N TYR A 174 11.36 -13.59 -26.29
CA TYR A 174 10.10 -12.95 -26.63
C TYR A 174 9.20 -13.00 -25.40
N VAL A 175 8.76 -11.83 -24.92
CA VAL A 175 7.95 -11.70 -23.70
C VAL A 175 6.59 -11.14 -24.07
N HIS A 176 5.52 -11.79 -23.60
CA HIS A 176 4.14 -11.36 -23.78
C HIS A 176 3.51 -11.10 -22.40
N VAL A 177 3.15 -9.85 -22.12
CA VAL A 177 2.57 -9.42 -20.84
C VAL A 177 1.16 -8.82 -21.01
N GLY A 178 0.50 -9.14 -22.13
CA GLY A 178 -0.87 -8.71 -22.44
C GLY A 178 -1.82 -9.89 -22.66
N GLN A 179 -3.04 -9.58 -23.11
CA GLN A 179 -4.03 -10.57 -23.53
C GLN A 179 -4.02 -10.71 -25.06
N GLY A 180 -4.13 -11.94 -25.57
CA GLY A 180 -4.06 -12.26 -27.01
C GLY A 180 -2.85 -13.14 -27.38
N ASP A 181 -2.78 -13.55 -28.64
CA ASP A 181 -1.73 -14.44 -29.15
C ASP A 181 -0.46 -13.68 -29.55
N GLN A 182 0.70 -14.14 -29.08
CA GLN A 182 1.99 -13.65 -29.54
C GLN A 182 2.49 -14.45 -30.74
N ASN A 183 2.36 -13.86 -31.93
CA ASN A 183 2.93 -14.45 -33.14
C ASN A 183 4.39 -14.02 -33.29
N VAL A 184 5.32 -14.98 -33.30
CA VAL A 184 6.76 -14.74 -33.44
C VAL A 184 7.28 -15.49 -34.67
N ALA A 185 7.82 -14.77 -35.64
CA ALA A 185 8.57 -15.37 -36.74
C ALA A 185 10.06 -15.47 -36.35
N SER A 186 10.66 -16.64 -36.50
CA SER A 186 12.10 -16.83 -36.25
C SER A 186 12.85 -17.16 -37.54
N ASN A 187 14.13 -16.80 -37.58
CA ASN A 187 15.06 -16.98 -38.70
C ASN A 187 14.77 -16.08 -39.92
N THR A 188 14.39 -16.64 -41.07
CA THR A 188 14.33 -15.94 -42.37
C THR A 188 12.94 -15.42 -42.76
N ALA A 189 11.95 -15.53 -41.88
CA ALA A 189 10.59 -15.10 -42.15
C ALA A 189 10.35 -13.62 -41.81
N THR A 190 9.59 -12.92 -42.65
CA THR A 190 9.16 -11.53 -42.43
C THR A 190 8.00 -11.48 -41.45
N GLN A 191 8.16 -10.76 -40.34
CA GLN A 191 7.08 -10.51 -39.38
C GLN A 191 6.47 -9.12 -39.63
N VAL A 192 5.14 -9.05 -39.70
CA VAL A 192 4.39 -7.80 -39.83
C VAL A 192 3.53 -7.63 -38.57
N ASN A 193 3.84 -6.62 -37.76
CA ASN A 193 3.12 -6.32 -36.53
C ASN A 193 2.35 -5.00 -36.68
N GLY A 194 1.04 -4.99 -36.38
CA GLY A 194 0.21 -3.78 -36.41
C GLY A 194 -1.29 -4.09 -36.39
N THR A 195 -2.11 -3.05 -36.20
CA THR A 195 -3.57 -3.17 -36.29
C THR A 195 -3.97 -3.28 -37.76
N PHE A 196 -4.46 -4.45 -38.16
CA PHE A 196 -4.84 -4.73 -39.53
C PHE A 196 -6.31 -4.36 -39.78
N HIS A 197 -6.55 -3.36 -40.63
CA HIS A 197 -7.90 -2.92 -41.02
C HIS A 197 -8.33 -3.50 -42.38
N GLY A 198 -7.98 -4.77 -42.67
CA GLY A 198 -8.56 -5.51 -43.80
C GLY A 198 -7.94 -5.26 -45.19
N GLY A 199 -6.67 -4.84 -45.30
CA GLY A 199 -5.99 -4.62 -46.60
C GLY A 199 -5.42 -5.89 -47.25
N THR A 200 -5.47 -6.03 -48.58
CA THR A 200 -4.91 -7.22 -49.26
C THR A 200 -3.38 -7.18 -49.32
N PHE A 201 -2.70 -8.21 -48.79
CA PHE A 201 -1.27 -8.38 -48.99
C PHE A 201 -1.01 -9.06 -50.34
N ASN A 202 -0.43 -8.31 -51.29
CA ASN A 202 0.03 -8.87 -52.56
C ASN A 202 1.50 -9.25 -52.44
N PHE A 203 1.77 -10.56 -52.43
CA PHE A 203 3.14 -11.08 -52.50
C PHE A 203 3.47 -11.39 -53.96
N THR A 204 4.39 -10.65 -54.56
CA THR A 204 4.96 -10.99 -55.86
C THR A 204 6.17 -11.91 -55.63
N GLN A 205 6.09 -13.15 -56.09
CA GLN A 205 7.28 -14.01 -56.22
C GLN A 205 8.10 -13.52 -57.42
N THR A 206 9.40 -13.31 -57.20
CA THR A 206 10.42 -13.16 -58.27
C THR A 206 10.96 -14.51 -58.67
#